data_AF-A0A3D4W2A5-F1
#
_entry.id   AF-A0A3D4W2A5-F1
#
_cell.length_a   1.000
_cell.length_b   1.000
_cell.length_c   1.000
_cell.angle_alpha   90.00
_cell.angle_beta   90.00
_cell.angle_gamma   90.00
#
_symmetry.space_group_name_H-M   'P 1'
#
loop_
_entity.id
_entity.type
_entity.pdbx_description
1 polymer ?
#
loop_
_entity_poly.entity_id
_entity_poly.type
_entity_poly.pdbx_seq_one_letter_code
_entity_poly.pdbx_strand_id
1 'polypeptide(L)' 'KQKIALLYNSDVDFPAVLAKAAQLRDTYNVTVLPQAKKLGKQLGQLEASGFAGAAFMDKDEVKIFAQQ' A
#
# COMPACT_ATOMS: atom_id res chain seq x y z
N LYS A 1 -4.43 -13.72 5.34
CA LYS A 1 -3.40 -12.65 5.35
C LYS A 1 -4.10 -11.30 5.31
N GLN A 2 -3.67 -10.33 6.11
CA GLN A 2 -4.24 -8.98 6.07
C GLN A 2 -4.03 -8.35 4.69
N LYS A 3 -5.03 -7.62 4.19
CA LYS A 3 -4.96 -6.98 2.86
C LYS A 3 -4.33 -5.60 2.98
N ILE A 4 -3.27 -5.31 2.25
CA ILE A 4 -2.62 -3.99 2.24
C ILE A 4 -2.48 -3.46 0.83
N ALA A 5 -2.45 -2.13 0.71
CA ALA A 5 -2.15 -1.47 -0.56
C ALA A 5 -0.70 -1.01 -0.59
N LEU A 6 0.07 -1.37 -1.61
CA LEU A 6 1.38 -0.76 -1.87
C LEU A 6 1.16 0.46 -2.78
N LEU A 7 1.38 1.65 -2.23
CA LEU A 7 1.26 2.92 -2.92
C LEU A 7 2.61 3.32 -3.53
N TYR A 8 2.60 3.67 -4.81
CA TYR A 8 3.79 4.11 -5.54
C TYR A 8 3.54 5.44 -6.26
N ASN A 9 4.55 6.30 -6.30
CA ASN A 9 4.50 7.56 -7.06
C ASN A 9 4.84 7.31 -8.53
N SER A 10 4.44 8.22 -9.42
CA SER A 10 4.76 8.08 -10.86
C SER A 10 6.26 8.16 -11.14
N ASP A 11 7.03 8.73 -10.22
CA ASP A 11 8.48 8.94 -10.33
C ASP A 11 9.33 7.75 -9.85
N VAL A 12 8.71 6.65 -9.40
CA VAL A 12 9.45 5.44 -8.97
C VAL A 12 9.45 4.35 -10.04
N ASP A 13 10.55 3.60 -10.10
CA ASP A 13 10.68 2.45 -10.98
C ASP A 13 9.65 1.36 -10.64
N PHE A 14 8.73 1.13 -11.56
CA PHE A 14 7.70 0.10 -11.41
C PHE A 14 8.27 -1.33 -11.15
N PRO A 15 9.40 -1.75 -11.76
CA PRO A 15 10.05 -3.00 -11.39
C PRO A 15 10.42 -3.10 -9.90
N ALA A 16 10.88 -2.00 -9.29
CA ALA A 16 11.18 -1.96 -7.86
C ALA A 16 9.91 -2.06 -7.00
N VAL A 17 8.80 -1.46 -7.46
CA VAL A 17 7.48 -1.60 -6.84
C VAL A 17 7.03 -3.06 -6.84
N LEU A 18 7.22 -3.78 -7.95
CA LEU A 18 6.87 -5.21 -8.03
C LEU A 18 7.75 -6.07 -7.12
N ALA A 19 9.05 -5.77 -7.00
CA ALA A 19 9.94 -6.47 -6.09
C ALA A 19 9.51 -6.29 -4.61
N LYS A 20 9.19 -5.06 -4.20
CA LYS A 20 8.69 -4.79 -2.84
C LYS A 20 7.33 -5.43 -2.60
N ALA A 21 6.44 -5.40 -3.59
CA ALA A 21 5.15 -6.09 -3.51
C ALA A 21 5.32 -7.61 -3.37
N ALA A 22 6.29 -8.22 -4.06
CA ALA A 22 6.58 -9.65 -3.94
C ALA A 22 7.08 -10.02 -2.54
N GLN A 23 7.96 -9.21 -1.95
CA GLN A 23 8.41 -9.41 -0.56
C GLN A 23 7.25 -9.31 0.43
N LEU A 24 6.41 -8.28 0.30
CA LEU A 24 5.26 -8.08 1.18
C LEU A 24 4.17 -9.15 0.98
N ARG A 25 4.08 -9.80 -0.18
CA ARG A 25 3.12 -10.88 -0.47
C ARG A 25 3.35 -12.14 0.36
N ASP A 26 4.54 -12.30 0.90
CA ASP A 26 4.84 -13.41 1.81
C ASP A 26 3.99 -13.31 3.09
N THR A 27 3.86 -12.10 3.63
CA THR A 27 3.12 -11.83 4.88
C THR A 27 1.68 -11.32 4.65
N TYR A 28 1.46 -10.53 3.59
CA TYR A 28 0.22 -9.78 3.37
C TYR A 28 -0.43 -10.06 2.00
N ASN A 29 -1.72 -9.76 1.87
CA ASN A 29 -2.37 -9.69 0.56
C ASN A 29 -2.15 -8.29 -0.04
N VAL A 30 -1.11 -8.16 -0.86
CA VAL A 30 -0.68 -6.86 -1.41
C VAL A 30 -1.38 -6.53 -2.72
N THR A 31 -1.98 -5.36 -2.78
CA THR A 31 -2.50 -4.73 -4.02
C THR A 31 -1.63 -3.52 -4.36
N VAL A 32 -1.06 -3.48 -5.55
CA VAL A 32 -0.24 -2.35 -6.00
C VAL A 32 -1.15 -1.29 -6.62
N LEU A 33 -1.07 -0.05 -6.13
CA LEU A 33 -1.90 1.06 -6.57
C LEU A 33 -1.06 2.33 -6.73
N PRO A 34 -1.31 3.17 -7.75
CA PRO A 34 -0.67 4.47 -7.81
C PRO A 34 -1.12 5.35 -6.64
N GLN A 35 -0.20 6.13 -6.10
CA GLN A 35 -0.48 7.11 -5.06
C GLN A 35 -1.29 8.28 -5.65
N ALA A 36 -2.45 8.55 -5.07
CA ALA A 36 -3.30 9.67 -5.47
C ALA A 36 -2.74 10.99 -4.91
N LYS A 37 -3.01 12.10 -5.61
CA LYS A 37 -2.70 13.47 -5.13
C LYS A 37 -3.25 13.77 -3.73
N LYS A 38 -4.39 13.16 -3.36
CA LYS A 38 -5.02 13.31 -2.04
C LYS A 38 -4.88 12.02 -1.23
N LEU A 39 -3.72 11.84 -0.59
CA LEU A 39 -3.40 10.63 0.16
C LEU A 39 -4.46 10.31 1.24
N GLY A 40 -4.88 11.29 2.05
CA GLY A 40 -5.87 11.06 3.11
C GLY A 40 -7.19 10.47 2.60
N LYS A 41 -7.67 10.92 1.43
CA LYS A 41 -8.89 10.38 0.81
C LYS A 41 -8.69 8.94 0.33
N GLN A 42 -7.52 8.66 -0.25
CA GLN A 42 -7.17 7.31 -0.68
C GLN A 42 -7.07 6.34 0.50
N LEU A 43 -6.43 6.73 1.60
CA LEU A 43 -6.35 5.89 2.81
C LEU A 43 -7.74 5.58 3.37
N GLY A 44 -8.63 6.58 3.47
CA GLY A 44 -10.01 6.35 3.91
C GLY A 44 -10.80 5.44 2.95
N GLN A 45 -10.57 5.52 1.64
CA GLN A 45 -11.18 4.60 0.67
C GLN A 45 -10.65 3.17 0.80
N LEU A 46 -9.35 3.02 1.06
CA LEU A 46 -8.72 1.72 1.28
C LEU A 46 -9.28 1.07 2.54
N GLU A 47 -9.33 1.80 3.65
CA GLU A 47 -9.95 1.34 4.90
C GLU A 47 -11.42 0.93 4.68
N ALA A 48 -12.23 1.78 4.03
CA ALA A 48 -13.61 1.46 3.69
C ALA A 48 -13.76 0.26 2.74
N SER A 49 -12.72 -0.02 1.92
CA SER A 49 -12.67 -1.19 1.03
C SER A 49 -12.14 -2.47 1.72
N GLY A 50 -11.94 -2.44 3.04
CA GLY A 50 -11.48 -3.57 3.84
C GLY A 50 -9.98 -3.83 3.72
N PHE A 51 -9.17 -2.83 3.36
CA PHE A 51 -7.72 -2.93 3.53
C PHE A 51 -7.36 -2.72 5.00
N ALA A 52 -6.48 -3.56 5.52
CA ALA A 52 -5.89 -3.44 6.84
C ALA A 52 -4.82 -2.34 6.91
N GLY A 53 -4.33 -1.83 5.78
CA GLY A 53 -3.29 -0.81 5.76
C GLY A 53 -2.80 -0.44 4.38
N ALA A 54 -1.83 0.48 4.35
CA ALA A 54 -1.09 0.87 3.16
C ALA A 54 0.42 0.90 3.42
N ALA A 55 1.19 0.27 2.55
CA ALA A 55 2.63 0.41 2.44
C ALA A 55 2.96 1.49 1.40
N PHE A 56 4.11 2.13 1.53
CA PHE A 56 4.57 3.17 0.62
C PHE A 56 5.86 2.71 -0.06
N MET A 57 6.03 2.97 -1.36
CA MET A 57 7.29 2.63 -2.01
C MET A 57 8.46 3.43 -1.40
N ASP A 58 8.23 4.70 -1.08
CA ASP A 58 9.24 5.61 -0.51
C ASP A 58 9.57 5.34 0.97
N LYS A 59 8.80 4.51 1.68
CA LYS A 59 9.03 4.17 3.09
C LYS A 59 9.12 2.68 3.31
N ASP A 60 10.05 2.21 4.13
CA ASP A 60 10.11 0.82 4.57
C ASP A 60 9.11 0.48 5.69
N GLU A 61 7.98 1.19 5.74
CA GLU A 61 6.95 1.02 6.75
C GLU A 61 5.59 0.71 6.12
N VAL A 62 4.89 -0.27 6.70
CA VAL A 62 3.49 -0.56 6.40
C VAL A 62 2.63 0.17 7.42
N LYS A 63 1.86 1.14 6.96
CA LYS A 63 0.91 1.87 7.80
C LYS A 63 -0.37 1.06 7.94
N ILE A 64 -0.53 0.38 9.07
CA ILE A 64 -1.76 -0.35 9.39
C ILE A 64 -2.83 0.66 9.83
N PHE A 65 -4.03 0.54 9.24
CA PHE A 65 -5.21 1.26 9.69
C PHE A 65 -5.70 0.52 10.94
N ALA A 66 -5.24 0.96 12.11
CA ALA A 66 -5.71 0.40 13.36
C ALA A 66 -7.19 0.78 13.52
N GLN A 67 -8.05 -0.24 13.54
CA GLN A 67 -9.46 -0.09 13.87
C GLN A 67 -9.54 0.30 15.35
N GLN A 68 -10.03 1.50 15.63
CA GLN A 68 -10.48 1.88 16.98
C GLN A 68 -11.66 1.00 17.41
#